data_AF-A0A914N9W1-F1
#
_entry.id   AF-A0A914N9W1-F1
#
_cell.length_a   1.000
_cell.length_b   1.000
_cell.length_c   1.000
_cell.angle_alpha   90.00
_cell.angle_beta   90.00
_cell.angle_gamma   90.00
#
_symmetry.space_group_name_H-M   'P 1'
#
loop_
_entity.id
_entity.type
_entity.pdbx_description
1 polymer ?
#
loop_
_entity_poly.entity_id
_entity_poly.type
_entity_poly.pdbx_seq_one_letter_code
_entity_poly.pdbx_strand_id
1 'polypeptide(L)'
;MNNNNQAALDAQRNALQDELREFLDTWINQNENADWDVNPLLRRIAELLEESTNEFMQNNPDPMDDRHPLKSQPSHPLGHLLKMITRVESFVNKLVISYLIARDNIERNVLAARLIINLLPGIDTNVVLADADSLITQLFRWAEHSESRELRTYSMALLGAAMGAEQAHQYRQNNTVLIPIALQRLRALHAEMLENNQLKSEESMAGINQRNNSKANPTNFAHMRESEKQEKEFAFPLKPLSSSRKRSVSSRRIDGVHSPPPKRLPSSPTSHNGDKQDLEVSSEFTSCSSATNNVISPSSIETLKEATGYGISYYEESPGVGCNSNSSWRQTMQPIIVGTHKLFPLSIEMEQRLILHYLGPTSEYQDNLSIVLEHHALDVVLSYLAVDGYQHTCRDIRLLFDAIRYISSLLIHRKFAWEFISAQGIQKLLKINRQSLALTAVAT
;
A
#
# COMPACT_ATOMS: atom_id res chain seq x y z
N MET A 1 4.81 33.32 8.84
CA MET A 1 3.43 33.26 8.30
C MET A 1 2.56 32.25 9.08
N ASN A 2 2.93 31.86 10.30
CA ASN A 2 2.48 30.56 10.84
C ASN A 2 1.17 30.65 11.64
N ASN A 3 0.92 31.77 12.34
CA ASN A 3 -0.20 31.90 13.28
C ASN A 3 -1.57 31.72 12.60
N ASN A 4 -1.76 32.23 11.38
CA ASN A 4 -3.03 32.13 10.68
C ASN A 4 -3.36 30.69 10.26
N ASN A 5 -2.36 29.92 9.82
CA ASN A 5 -2.54 28.52 9.44
C ASN A 5 -2.86 27.65 10.67
N GLN A 6 -2.16 27.89 11.79
CA GLN A 6 -2.45 27.19 13.04
C GLN A 6 -3.87 27.51 13.54
N ALA A 7 -4.27 28.79 13.55
CA ALA A 7 -5.62 29.19 13.94
C ALA A 7 -6.71 28.59 13.04
N ALA A 8 -6.45 28.40 11.74
CA ALA A 8 -7.38 27.73 10.83
C ALA A 8 -7.52 26.23 11.15
N LEU A 9 -6.41 25.53 11.42
CA LEU A 9 -6.42 24.12 11.84
C LEU A 9 -7.09 23.92 13.22
N ASP A 10 -6.86 24.84 14.16
CA ASP A 10 -7.55 24.85 15.46
C ASP A 10 -9.06 25.06 15.30
N ALA A 11 -9.48 25.96 14.39
CA ALA A 11 -10.89 26.17 14.09
C ALA A 11 -11.54 24.96 13.40
N GLN A 12 -10.87 24.35 12.41
CA GLN A 12 -11.34 23.11 11.76
C GLN A 12 -11.48 21.97 12.78
N ARG A 13 -10.47 21.76 13.64
CA ARG A 13 -10.56 20.77 14.73
C ARG A 13 -11.77 21.02 15.61
N ASN A 14 -11.92 22.25 16.13
CA ASN A 14 -13.00 22.55 17.06
C ASN A 14 -14.37 22.30 16.44
N ALA A 15 -14.58 22.71 15.17
CA ALA A 15 -15.84 22.46 14.46
C ALA A 15 -16.16 20.95 14.32
N LEU A 16 -15.18 20.13 13.93
CA LEU A 16 -15.36 18.67 13.83
C LEU A 16 -15.60 18.01 15.20
N GLN A 17 -15.03 18.57 16.28
CA GLN A 17 -15.31 18.13 17.65
C GLN A 17 -16.73 18.50 18.10
N ASP A 18 -17.22 19.70 17.77
CA ASP A 18 -18.56 20.14 18.13
C ASP A 18 -19.65 19.38 17.33
N GLU A 19 -19.43 19.09 16.04
CA GLU A 19 -20.30 18.22 15.23
C GLU A 19 -20.35 16.79 15.79
N LEU A 20 -19.19 16.19 16.08
CA LEU A 20 -19.12 14.87 16.73
C LEU A 20 -19.83 14.86 18.09
N ARG A 21 -19.74 15.96 18.83
CA ARG A 21 -20.42 16.11 20.12
C ARG A 21 -21.93 16.14 19.95
N GLU A 22 -22.46 16.89 18.97
CA GLU A 22 -23.89 16.88 18.66
C GLU A 22 -24.38 15.47 18.30
N PHE A 23 -23.59 14.70 17.55
CA PHE A 23 -23.91 13.29 17.25
C PHE A 23 -23.93 12.41 18.51
N LEU A 24 -22.93 12.54 19.40
CA LEU A 24 -22.87 11.75 20.64
C LEU A 24 -23.97 12.16 21.63
N ASP A 25 -24.24 13.45 21.79
CA ASP A 25 -25.33 13.96 22.63
C ASP A 25 -26.70 13.53 22.05
N THR A 26 -26.87 13.51 20.72
CA THR A 26 -28.07 12.93 20.06
C THR A 26 -28.23 11.44 20.39
N TRP A 27 -27.15 10.65 20.33
CA TRP A 27 -27.19 9.24 20.70
C TRP A 27 -27.53 9.02 22.17
N ILE A 28 -26.91 9.78 23.09
CA ILE A 28 -27.20 9.70 24.53
C ILE A 28 -28.69 9.92 24.80
N ASN A 29 -29.31 10.91 24.13
CA ASN A 29 -30.72 11.23 24.31
C ASN A 29 -31.72 10.29 23.60
N GLN A 30 -31.29 9.48 22.62
CA GLN A 30 -32.22 8.72 21.76
C GLN A 30 -31.98 7.20 21.70
N ASN A 31 -30.85 6.66 22.17
CA ASN A 31 -30.51 5.24 22.03
C ASN A 31 -31.40 4.24 22.79
N GLU A 32 -32.21 4.72 23.75
CA GLU A 32 -33.20 3.91 24.48
C GLU A 32 -34.57 3.85 23.78
N ASN A 33 -34.83 4.73 22.81
CA ASN A 33 -36.10 4.78 22.09
C ASN A 33 -36.16 3.67 21.03
N ALA A 34 -37.11 2.73 21.18
CA ALA A 34 -37.25 1.58 20.29
C ALA A 34 -37.53 1.95 18.82
N ASP A 35 -38.24 3.06 18.59
CA ASP A 35 -38.59 3.56 17.25
C ASP A 35 -37.47 4.40 16.59
N TRP A 36 -36.34 4.64 17.28
CA TRP A 36 -35.24 5.44 16.74
C TRP A 36 -34.29 4.58 15.90
N ASP A 37 -34.13 4.94 14.62
CA ASP A 37 -33.08 4.34 13.79
C ASP A 37 -31.73 5.05 13.99
N VAL A 38 -30.78 4.29 14.54
CA VAL A 38 -29.39 4.72 14.75
C VAL A 38 -28.56 4.66 13.46
N ASN A 39 -29.00 3.97 12.39
CA ASN A 39 -28.21 3.75 11.18
C ASN A 39 -27.73 5.06 10.51
N PRO A 40 -28.55 6.13 10.36
CA PRO A 40 -28.09 7.41 9.80
C PRO A 40 -26.99 8.06 10.64
N LEU A 41 -27.05 7.93 11.97
CA LEU A 41 -26.06 8.50 12.88
C LEU A 41 -24.73 7.73 12.83
N LEU A 42 -24.77 6.40 12.87
CA LEU A 42 -23.56 5.58 12.70
C LEU A 42 -22.88 5.88 11.36
N ARG A 43 -23.67 6.09 10.30
CA ARG A 43 -23.18 6.46 8.98
C ARG A 43 -22.45 7.82 8.99
N ARG A 44 -23.01 8.84 9.66
CA ARG A 44 -22.36 10.15 9.80
C ARG A 44 -21.06 10.11 10.63
N ILE A 45 -21.05 9.41 11.76
CA ILE A 45 -19.83 9.28 12.57
C ILE A 45 -18.74 8.52 11.79
N ALA A 46 -19.10 7.48 11.02
CA ALA A 46 -18.15 6.77 10.15
C ALA A 46 -17.64 7.62 8.97
N GLU A 47 -18.49 8.46 8.36
CA GLU A 47 -18.08 9.41 7.32
C GLU A 47 -17.09 10.46 7.86
N LEU A 48 -17.40 11.05 9.02
CA LEU A 48 -16.57 12.05 9.71
C LEU A 48 -15.18 11.49 10.09
N LEU A 49 -15.14 10.26 10.64
CA LEU A 49 -13.88 9.61 10.97
C LEU A 49 -13.09 9.18 9.72
N GLU A 50 -13.74 8.73 8.65
CA GLU A 50 -13.04 8.38 7.41
C GLU A 50 -12.42 9.60 6.73
N GLU A 51 -13.12 10.73 6.70
CA GLU A 51 -12.56 11.98 6.17
C GLU A 51 -11.34 12.44 6.97
N SER A 52 -11.44 12.52 8.30
CA SER A 52 -10.28 12.92 9.13
C SER A 52 -9.16 11.88 9.16
N THR A 53 -9.47 10.58 9.00
CA THR A 53 -8.44 9.53 8.84
C THR A 53 -7.77 9.63 7.48
N ASN A 54 -8.50 9.96 6.42
CA ASN A 54 -7.94 10.21 5.10
C ASN A 54 -7.04 11.45 5.10
N GLU A 55 -7.47 12.58 5.67
CA GLU A 55 -6.62 13.77 5.87
C GLU A 55 -5.33 13.42 6.62
N PHE A 56 -5.44 12.70 7.75
CA PHE A 56 -4.30 12.23 8.52
C PHE A 56 -3.36 11.37 7.66
N MET A 57 -3.90 10.48 6.83
CA MET A 57 -3.10 9.65 5.93
C MET A 57 -2.49 10.41 4.75
N GLN A 58 -3.10 11.49 4.24
CA GLN A 58 -2.50 12.34 3.21
C GLN A 58 -1.32 13.17 3.75
N ASN A 59 -1.28 13.45 5.06
CA ASN A 59 -0.11 14.03 5.74
C ASN A 59 1.08 13.04 5.87
N ASN A 60 0.99 11.87 5.24
CA ASN A 60 2.03 10.84 5.14
C ASN A 60 2.73 10.50 6.49
N PRO A 61 1.97 10.13 7.54
CA PRO A 61 2.52 9.68 8.81
C PRO A 61 3.35 8.41 8.64
N ASP A 62 4.33 8.23 9.53
CA ASP A 62 5.11 7.00 9.63
C ASP A 62 4.18 5.80 9.91
N PRO A 63 4.15 4.77 9.04
CA PRO A 63 3.23 3.65 9.17
C PRO A 63 3.70 2.60 10.18
N MET A 64 4.90 2.78 10.78
CA MET A 64 5.41 1.97 11.89
C MET A 64 5.23 2.70 13.23
N ASP A 65 4.55 3.85 13.24
CA ASP A 65 4.21 4.56 14.46
C ASP A 65 2.85 4.10 15.01
N ASP A 66 2.86 3.00 15.76
CA ASP A 66 1.69 2.43 16.45
C ASP A 66 1.13 3.34 17.58
N ARG A 67 1.68 4.54 17.80
CA ARG A 67 1.17 5.48 18.79
C ARG A 67 -0.16 6.07 18.30
N HIS A 68 -1.18 5.98 19.15
CA HIS A 68 -2.47 6.69 19.00
C HIS A 68 -2.30 8.10 18.39
N PRO A 69 -3.04 8.51 17.32
CA PRO A 69 -2.74 9.70 16.51
C PRO A 69 -2.52 11.02 17.26
N LEU A 70 -3.21 11.22 18.39
CA LEU A 70 -3.02 12.37 19.29
C LEU A 70 -1.58 12.50 19.86
N LYS A 71 -0.79 11.43 19.90
CA LYS A 71 0.62 11.43 20.31
C LYS A 71 1.54 11.76 19.14
N SER A 72 1.22 11.25 17.95
CA SER A 72 2.04 11.38 16.73
C SER A 72 1.88 12.74 16.05
N GLN A 73 0.64 13.26 15.97
CA GLN A 73 0.34 14.59 15.45
C GLN A 73 -0.71 15.28 16.36
N PRO A 74 -0.31 15.88 17.50
CA PRO A 74 -1.24 16.43 18.50
C PRO A 74 -2.19 17.54 17.98
N SER A 75 -1.82 18.20 16.89
CA SER A 75 -2.64 19.22 16.21
C SER A 75 -3.76 18.64 15.34
N HIS A 76 -3.66 17.38 14.90
CA HIS A 76 -4.56 16.80 13.90
C HIS A 76 -5.92 16.41 14.52
N PRO A 77 -7.08 16.73 13.88
CA PRO A 77 -8.39 16.48 14.47
C PRO A 77 -8.67 15.04 14.89
N LEU A 78 -8.34 14.06 14.02
CA LEU A 78 -8.50 12.62 14.26
C LEU A 78 -8.18 12.17 15.69
N GLY A 79 -7.03 12.57 16.25
CA GLY A 79 -6.61 12.16 17.59
C GLY A 79 -7.50 12.68 18.72
N HIS A 80 -8.23 13.75 18.50
CA HIS A 80 -9.23 14.28 19.44
C HIS A 80 -10.59 13.62 19.22
N LEU A 81 -10.99 13.38 17.98
CA LEU A 81 -12.24 12.69 17.62
C LEU A 81 -12.29 11.26 18.17
N LEU A 82 -11.24 10.46 17.93
CA LEU A 82 -11.10 9.11 18.48
C LEU A 82 -11.23 9.11 20.01
N LYS A 83 -10.50 10.02 20.67
CA LYS A 83 -10.51 10.19 22.13
C LYS A 83 -11.85 10.68 22.69
N MET A 84 -12.67 11.37 21.89
CA MET A 84 -14.02 11.76 22.30
C MET A 84 -14.99 10.57 22.26
N ILE A 85 -14.99 9.78 21.19
CA ILE A 85 -15.87 8.61 21.06
C ILE A 85 -15.52 7.54 22.10
N THR A 86 -14.23 7.22 22.24
CA THR A 86 -13.75 6.14 23.12
C THR A 86 -13.89 6.46 24.61
N ARG A 87 -14.10 7.73 24.98
CA ARG A 87 -14.51 8.14 26.34
C ARG A 87 -15.98 7.88 26.64
N VAL A 88 -16.83 7.67 25.64
CA VAL A 88 -18.23 7.29 25.81
C VAL A 88 -18.31 5.76 25.78
N GLU A 89 -17.82 5.12 26.84
CA GLU A 89 -17.74 3.66 26.96
C GLU A 89 -19.10 2.98 26.70
N SER A 90 -20.20 3.61 27.11
CA SER A 90 -21.57 3.14 26.82
C SER A 90 -21.89 3.10 25.32
N PHE A 91 -21.38 4.05 24.53
CA PHE A 91 -21.54 4.06 23.07
C PHE A 91 -20.72 2.94 22.43
N VAL A 92 -19.44 2.78 22.81
CA VAL A 92 -18.56 1.72 22.28
C VAL A 92 -19.12 0.33 22.62
N ASN A 93 -19.56 0.13 23.87
CA ASN A 93 -20.16 -1.13 24.30
C ASN A 93 -21.49 -1.42 23.58
N LYS A 94 -22.34 -0.41 23.35
CA LYS A 94 -23.56 -0.58 22.54
C LYS A 94 -23.23 -0.89 21.07
N LEU A 95 -22.22 -0.24 20.52
CA LEU A 95 -21.75 -0.42 19.15
C LEU A 95 -21.31 -1.86 18.89
N VAL A 96 -20.51 -2.44 19.79
CA VAL A 96 -20.05 -3.83 19.69
C VAL A 96 -21.18 -4.82 20.05
N ILE A 97 -21.81 -4.68 21.21
CA ILE A 97 -22.70 -5.73 21.75
C ILE A 97 -24.10 -5.70 21.11
N SER A 98 -24.61 -4.51 20.76
CA SER A 98 -26.00 -4.34 20.28
C SER A 98 -26.14 -3.94 18.80
N TYR A 99 -25.15 -3.26 18.21
CA TYR A 99 -25.23 -2.79 16.82
C TYR A 99 -24.44 -3.66 15.84
N LEU A 100 -23.25 -4.15 16.20
CA LEU A 100 -22.50 -5.09 15.36
C LEU A 100 -23.13 -6.49 15.34
N ILE A 101 -23.67 -6.95 16.47
CA ILE A 101 -24.38 -8.23 16.59
C ILE A 101 -25.91 -8.03 16.54
N ALA A 102 -26.38 -7.05 15.75
CA ALA A 102 -27.82 -6.89 15.55
C ALA A 102 -28.35 -8.06 14.72
N ARG A 103 -29.40 -8.73 15.23
CA ARG A 103 -30.05 -9.82 14.49
C ARG A 103 -30.77 -9.25 13.27
N ASP A 104 -30.64 -9.94 12.15
CA ASP A 104 -31.39 -9.74 10.91
C ASP A 104 -31.30 -8.32 10.29
N ASN A 105 -30.33 -7.51 10.73
CA ASN A 105 -30.09 -6.14 10.23
C ASN A 105 -28.65 -6.01 9.69
N ILE A 106 -28.44 -6.48 8.47
CA ILE A 106 -27.13 -6.48 7.80
C ILE A 106 -26.58 -5.05 7.66
N GLU A 107 -27.42 -4.04 7.37
CA GLU A 107 -26.97 -2.64 7.25
C GLU A 107 -26.37 -2.13 8.57
N ARG A 108 -27.05 -2.38 9.70
CA ARG A 108 -26.56 -1.96 11.02
C ARG A 108 -25.25 -2.67 11.38
N ASN A 109 -25.12 -3.96 11.06
CA ASN A 109 -23.89 -4.72 11.28
C ASN A 109 -22.74 -4.19 10.41
N VAL A 110 -22.99 -3.85 9.14
CA VAL A 110 -22.04 -3.20 8.22
C VAL A 110 -21.60 -1.84 8.77
N LEU A 111 -22.54 -0.98 9.18
CA LEU A 111 -22.24 0.36 9.70
C LEU A 111 -21.49 0.31 11.04
N ALA A 112 -21.84 -0.63 11.92
CA ALA A 112 -21.13 -0.83 13.18
C ALA A 112 -19.70 -1.33 12.95
N ALA A 113 -19.51 -2.34 12.08
CA ALA A 113 -18.18 -2.84 11.72
C ALA A 113 -17.32 -1.75 11.06
N ARG A 114 -17.89 -0.98 10.13
CA ARG A 114 -17.27 0.20 9.51
C ARG A 114 -16.78 1.20 10.55
N LEU A 115 -17.63 1.52 11.54
CA LEU A 115 -17.27 2.47 12.59
C LEU A 115 -16.17 1.91 13.51
N ILE A 116 -16.26 0.65 13.93
CA ILE A 116 -15.25 0.01 14.79
C ILE A 116 -13.88 -0.02 14.09
N ILE A 117 -13.81 -0.30 12.78
CA ILE A 117 -12.54 -0.28 12.01
C ILE A 117 -11.87 1.11 12.06
N ASN A 118 -12.66 2.19 11.96
CA ASN A 118 -12.12 3.55 12.10
C ASN A 118 -11.72 3.89 13.55
N LEU A 119 -12.30 3.23 14.55
CA LEU A 119 -11.97 3.40 15.97
C LEU A 119 -10.73 2.59 16.42
N LEU A 120 -10.23 1.64 15.63
CA LEU A 120 -9.10 0.77 15.99
C LEU A 120 -7.88 1.51 16.57
N PRO A 121 -7.40 2.67 16.03
CA PRO A 121 -6.27 3.40 16.61
C PRO A 121 -6.55 4.06 17.97
N GLY A 122 -7.80 3.98 18.45
CA GLY A 122 -8.32 4.55 19.69
C GLY A 122 -8.75 3.55 20.77
N ILE A 123 -8.89 2.26 20.44
CA ILE A 123 -9.40 1.22 21.35
C ILE A 123 -8.37 0.12 21.61
N ASP A 124 -8.44 -0.52 22.78
CA ASP A 124 -7.76 -1.79 23.01
C ASP A 124 -8.59 -2.91 22.37
N THR A 125 -8.06 -3.55 21.33
CA THR A 125 -8.80 -4.55 20.55
C THR A 125 -9.00 -5.85 21.32
N ASN A 126 -8.15 -6.17 22.31
CA ASN A 126 -8.33 -7.37 23.12
C ASN A 126 -9.52 -7.19 24.06
N VAL A 127 -9.54 -6.08 24.81
CA VAL A 127 -10.62 -5.73 25.74
C VAL A 127 -11.97 -5.51 25.02
N VAL A 128 -11.95 -4.97 23.80
CA VAL A 128 -13.19 -4.62 23.07
C VAL A 128 -13.69 -5.74 22.14
N LEU A 129 -12.83 -6.64 21.65
CA LEU A 129 -13.20 -7.68 20.67
C LEU A 129 -12.88 -9.12 21.10
N ALA A 130 -11.73 -9.36 21.76
CA ALA A 130 -11.25 -10.72 22.05
C ALA A 130 -11.99 -11.40 23.22
N ASP A 131 -12.37 -10.65 24.25
CA ASP A 131 -13.15 -11.16 25.42
C ASP A 131 -14.57 -11.66 25.04
N ALA A 132 -14.97 -11.53 23.78
CA ALA A 132 -16.27 -11.93 23.26
C ALA A 132 -16.16 -13.10 22.26
N ASP A 133 -15.92 -14.33 22.74
CA ASP A 133 -15.87 -15.55 21.90
C ASP A 133 -17.07 -15.69 20.93
N SER A 134 -18.27 -15.26 21.36
CA SER A 134 -19.48 -15.26 20.52
C SER A 134 -19.42 -14.23 19.38
N LEU A 135 -18.73 -13.11 19.58
CA LEU A 135 -18.47 -12.12 18.53
C LEU A 135 -17.43 -12.68 17.55
N ILE A 136 -16.29 -13.17 18.02
CA ILE A 136 -15.23 -13.74 17.17
C ILE A 136 -15.79 -14.88 16.30
N THR A 137 -16.55 -15.81 16.91
CA THR A 137 -17.26 -16.88 16.18
C THR A 137 -18.21 -16.35 15.11
N GLN A 138 -18.90 -15.23 15.37
CA GLN A 138 -19.84 -14.64 14.41
C GLN A 138 -19.12 -13.83 13.31
N LEU A 139 -18.00 -13.17 13.61
CA LEU A 139 -17.12 -12.54 12.63
C LEU A 139 -16.55 -13.58 11.66
N PHE A 140 -16.12 -14.76 12.13
CA PHE A 140 -15.70 -15.86 11.24
C PHE A 140 -16.82 -16.26 10.27
N ARG A 141 -18.05 -16.47 10.78
CA ARG A 141 -19.21 -16.80 9.94
C ARG A 141 -19.52 -15.73 8.90
N TRP A 142 -19.47 -14.45 9.26
CA TRP A 142 -19.68 -13.38 8.29
C TRP A 142 -18.53 -13.26 7.30
N ALA A 143 -17.27 -13.34 7.74
CA ALA A 143 -16.10 -13.30 6.87
C ALA A 143 -16.15 -14.41 5.80
N GLU A 144 -16.59 -15.60 6.19
CA GLU A 144 -16.79 -16.74 5.30
C GLU A 144 -18.01 -16.54 4.38
N HIS A 145 -19.21 -16.38 4.96
CA HIS A 145 -20.50 -16.64 4.31
C HIS A 145 -21.43 -15.41 4.13
N SER A 146 -21.11 -14.21 4.62
CA SER A 146 -22.01 -13.04 4.49
C SER A 146 -22.30 -12.67 3.03
N GLU A 147 -23.55 -12.29 2.72
CA GLU A 147 -23.95 -11.80 1.39
C GLU A 147 -23.32 -10.44 1.06
N SER A 148 -23.31 -9.49 2.01
CA SER A 148 -22.63 -8.20 1.86
C SER A 148 -21.13 -8.39 1.78
N ARG A 149 -20.52 -7.79 0.74
CA ARG A 149 -19.08 -7.72 0.50
C ARG A 149 -18.36 -6.96 1.60
N GLU A 150 -18.96 -5.84 2.00
CA GLU A 150 -18.53 -4.96 3.08
C GLU A 150 -18.43 -5.75 4.38
N LEU A 151 -19.51 -6.45 4.78
CA LEU A 151 -19.51 -7.21 6.04
C LEU A 151 -18.52 -8.39 6.02
N ARG A 152 -18.33 -9.08 4.89
CA ARG A 152 -17.28 -10.12 4.76
C ARG A 152 -15.89 -9.55 5.06
N THR A 153 -15.55 -8.45 4.41
CA THR A 153 -14.20 -7.85 4.45
C THR A 153 -13.96 -7.09 5.77
N TYR A 154 -14.97 -6.37 6.28
CA TYR A 154 -14.88 -5.74 7.59
C TYR A 154 -14.72 -6.80 8.70
N SER A 155 -15.40 -7.95 8.58
CA SER A 155 -15.23 -9.05 9.55
C SER A 155 -13.82 -9.64 9.51
N MET A 156 -13.19 -9.76 8.33
CA MET A 156 -11.77 -10.14 8.23
C MET A 156 -10.87 -9.11 8.94
N ALA A 157 -11.04 -7.81 8.68
CA ALA A 157 -10.24 -6.78 9.33
C ALA A 157 -10.39 -6.76 10.87
N LEU A 158 -11.61 -6.94 11.39
CA LEU A 158 -11.87 -7.03 12.83
C LEU A 158 -11.28 -8.30 13.45
N LEU A 159 -11.34 -9.45 12.75
CA LEU A 159 -10.64 -10.67 13.17
C LEU A 159 -9.13 -10.44 13.24
N GLY A 160 -8.53 -9.81 12.22
CA GLY A 160 -7.11 -9.47 12.21
C GLY A 160 -6.70 -8.57 13.37
N ALA A 161 -7.52 -7.57 13.70
CA ALA A 161 -7.30 -6.67 14.83
C ALA A 161 -7.42 -7.34 16.21
N ALA A 162 -8.13 -8.48 16.31
CA ALA A 162 -8.28 -9.29 17.51
C ALA A 162 -7.37 -10.55 17.52
N MET A 163 -6.51 -10.73 16.52
CA MET A 163 -5.71 -11.94 16.34
C MET A 163 -4.35 -11.83 17.04
N GLY A 164 -4.27 -12.24 18.31
CA GLY A 164 -3.01 -12.57 18.96
C GLY A 164 -2.55 -14.01 18.63
N ALA A 165 -1.34 -14.37 19.04
CA ALA A 165 -0.80 -15.72 18.86
C ALA A 165 -1.61 -16.80 19.61
N GLU A 166 -2.19 -16.46 20.76
CA GLU A 166 -3.10 -17.32 21.54
C GLU A 166 -4.43 -17.53 20.80
N GLN A 167 -5.00 -16.45 20.26
CA GLN A 167 -6.27 -16.48 19.52
C GLN A 167 -6.09 -17.22 18.17
N ALA A 168 -4.92 -17.10 17.54
CA ALA A 168 -4.59 -17.88 16.35
C ALA A 168 -4.56 -19.40 16.61
N HIS A 169 -4.13 -19.81 17.81
CA HIS A 169 -4.21 -21.20 18.29
C HIS A 169 -5.65 -21.60 18.65
N GLN A 170 -6.35 -20.79 19.45
CA GLN A 170 -7.74 -21.02 19.89
C GLN A 170 -8.67 -21.25 18.69
N TYR A 171 -8.57 -20.37 17.68
CA TYR A 171 -9.42 -20.36 16.49
C TYR A 171 -8.78 -21.09 15.28
N ARG A 172 -7.77 -21.95 15.49
CA ARG A 172 -7.05 -22.65 14.42
C ARG A 172 -7.94 -23.41 13.43
N GLN A 173 -9.09 -23.96 13.87
CA GLN A 173 -10.05 -24.63 12.98
C GLN A 173 -10.75 -23.64 12.03
N ASN A 174 -11.15 -22.47 12.54
CA ASN A 174 -11.74 -21.41 11.73
C ASN A 174 -10.69 -20.78 10.79
N ASN A 175 -9.47 -20.57 11.29
CA ASN A 175 -8.33 -20.09 10.49
C ASN A 175 -8.01 -21.04 9.32
N THR A 176 -8.08 -22.35 9.54
CA THR A 176 -7.90 -23.38 8.50
C THR A 176 -8.85 -23.22 7.31
N VAL A 177 -10.08 -22.75 7.55
CA VAL A 177 -11.07 -22.52 6.48
C VAL A 177 -10.98 -21.11 5.90
N LEU A 178 -10.75 -20.09 6.74
CA LEU A 178 -10.81 -18.69 6.31
C LEU A 178 -9.53 -18.20 5.61
N ILE A 179 -8.34 -18.72 5.94
CA ILE A 179 -7.08 -18.36 5.27
C ILE A 179 -7.11 -18.72 3.75
N PRO A 180 -7.53 -19.93 3.33
CA PRO A 180 -7.75 -20.25 1.91
C PRO A 180 -8.65 -19.25 1.18
N ILE A 181 -9.78 -18.89 1.82
CA ILE A 181 -10.78 -17.98 1.27
C ILE A 181 -10.22 -16.55 1.15
N ALA A 182 -9.50 -16.07 2.17
CA ALA A 182 -8.80 -14.80 2.14
C ALA A 182 -7.77 -14.74 0.99
N LEU A 183 -6.94 -15.78 0.84
CA LEU A 183 -5.94 -15.87 -0.25
C LEU A 183 -6.58 -16.00 -1.64
N GLN A 184 -7.76 -16.61 -1.76
CA GLN A 184 -8.51 -16.65 -3.02
C GLN A 184 -9.07 -15.27 -3.39
N ARG A 185 -9.71 -14.58 -2.43
CA ARG A 185 -10.24 -13.22 -2.65
C ARG A 185 -9.13 -12.22 -2.96
N LEU A 186 -8.03 -12.26 -2.21
CA LEU A 186 -6.87 -11.37 -2.41
C LEU A 186 -6.30 -11.50 -3.84
N ARG A 187 -6.21 -12.71 -4.39
CA ARG A 187 -5.82 -12.95 -5.79
C ARG A 187 -6.78 -12.35 -6.81
N ALA A 188 -8.08 -12.59 -6.63
CA ALA A 188 -9.10 -12.06 -7.54
C ALA A 188 -9.07 -10.52 -7.58
N LEU A 189 -9.04 -9.89 -6.41
CA LEU A 189 -8.99 -8.43 -6.27
C LEU A 189 -7.68 -7.84 -6.79
N HIS A 190 -6.54 -8.50 -6.57
CA HIS A 190 -5.27 -8.05 -7.15
C HIS A 190 -5.30 -8.12 -8.69
N ALA A 191 -5.82 -9.20 -9.28
CA ALA A 191 -5.99 -9.30 -10.72
C ALA A 191 -6.94 -8.21 -11.29
N GLU A 192 -8.09 -7.99 -10.64
CA GLU A 192 -9.06 -6.95 -10.99
C GLU A 192 -8.44 -5.53 -10.89
N MET A 193 -7.62 -5.29 -9.86
CA MET A 193 -6.87 -4.03 -9.70
C MET A 193 -5.87 -3.82 -10.84
N LEU A 194 -5.17 -4.86 -11.28
CA LEU A 194 -4.21 -4.79 -12.40
C LEU A 194 -4.92 -4.50 -13.73
N GLU A 195 -6.03 -5.18 -14.02
CA GLU A 195 -6.86 -4.94 -15.21
C GLU A 195 -7.40 -3.51 -15.23
N ASN A 196 -8.00 -3.05 -14.13
CA ASN A 196 -8.45 -1.66 -13.98
C ASN A 196 -7.30 -0.64 -14.14
N ASN A 197 -6.09 -0.97 -13.72
CA ASN A 197 -4.92 -0.10 -13.88
C ASN A 197 -4.40 -0.05 -15.32
N GLN A 198 -4.56 -1.12 -16.11
CA GLN A 198 -4.28 -1.14 -17.54
C GLN A 198 -5.31 -0.30 -18.30
N LEU A 199 -6.62 -0.55 -18.11
CA LEU A 199 -7.71 0.19 -18.76
C LEU A 199 -7.59 1.72 -18.58
N LYS A 200 -7.43 2.20 -17.34
CA LYS A 200 -7.19 3.63 -17.04
C LYS A 200 -5.99 4.23 -17.79
N SER A 201 -4.99 3.42 -18.11
CA SER A 201 -3.79 3.83 -18.84
C SER A 201 -4.04 3.92 -20.36
N GLU A 202 -4.87 3.03 -20.90
CA GLU A 202 -5.29 3.06 -22.31
C GLU A 202 -6.26 4.21 -22.60
N GLU A 203 -7.25 4.44 -21.73
CA GLU A 203 -8.15 5.60 -21.79
C GLU A 203 -7.37 6.93 -21.79
N SER A 204 -6.35 7.02 -20.93
CA SER A 204 -5.46 8.18 -20.85
C SER A 204 -4.71 8.44 -22.17
N MET A 205 -4.23 7.39 -22.85
CA MET A 205 -3.61 7.51 -24.18
C MET A 205 -4.63 7.93 -25.25
N ALA A 206 -5.84 7.35 -25.24
CA ALA A 206 -6.90 7.68 -26.19
C ALA A 206 -7.32 9.16 -26.09
N GLY A 207 -7.50 9.68 -24.87
CA GLY A 207 -7.85 11.09 -24.64
C GLY A 207 -6.78 12.09 -25.10
N ILE A 208 -5.49 11.73 -24.97
CA ILE A 208 -4.37 12.56 -25.49
C ILE A 208 -4.41 12.59 -27.03
N ASN A 209 -4.60 11.44 -27.67
CA ASN A 209 -4.66 11.34 -29.13
C ASN A 209 -5.86 12.10 -29.74
N GLN A 210 -7.02 12.13 -29.05
CA GLN A 210 -8.16 12.96 -29.46
C GLN A 210 -7.85 14.46 -29.34
N ARG A 211 -7.26 14.91 -28.22
CA ARG A 211 -6.87 16.33 -28.03
C ARG A 211 -5.89 16.82 -29.11
N ASN A 212 -4.94 15.99 -29.51
CA ASN A 212 -3.96 16.32 -30.55
C ASN A 212 -4.59 16.48 -31.95
N ASN A 213 -5.76 15.87 -32.20
CA ASN A 213 -6.52 16.04 -33.45
C ASN A 213 -7.47 17.25 -33.43
N SER A 214 -7.77 17.83 -32.25
CA SER A 214 -8.72 18.94 -32.11
C SER A 214 -8.04 20.31 -32.00
N LYS A 215 -7.89 20.99 -33.14
CA LYS A 215 -7.47 22.41 -33.29
C LYS A 215 -6.07 22.75 -32.78
N ALA A 216 -5.10 22.68 -33.69
CA ALA A 216 -3.84 23.43 -33.59
C ALA A 216 -4.10 24.95 -33.76
N ASN A 217 -4.64 25.62 -32.74
CA ASN A 217 -4.63 27.07 -32.67
C ASN A 217 -3.19 27.54 -32.35
N PRO A 218 -2.54 28.39 -33.17
CA PRO A 218 -1.19 28.86 -32.89
C PRO A 218 -1.17 29.74 -31.64
N THR A 219 -0.23 29.48 -30.73
CA THR A 219 -0.03 30.27 -29.50
C THR A 219 0.47 31.68 -29.81
N ASN A 220 0.02 32.67 -29.04
CA ASN A 220 0.14 34.10 -29.34
C ASN A 220 1.54 34.72 -29.13
N PHE A 221 2.60 34.03 -29.56
CA PHE A 221 4.01 34.46 -29.50
C PHE A 221 4.67 34.63 -30.88
N ALA A 222 3.95 34.33 -31.98
CA ALA A 222 4.51 34.38 -33.34
C ALA A 222 5.03 35.77 -33.76
N HIS A 223 4.42 36.85 -33.25
CA HIS A 223 4.74 38.23 -33.67
C HIS A 223 6.11 38.78 -33.21
N MET A 224 6.87 38.06 -32.38
CA MET A 224 8.22 38.50 -31.98
C MET A 224 9.36 38.01 -32.90
N ARG A 225 9.06 37.45 -34.08
CA ARG A 225 10.08 36.81 -34.95
C ARG A 225 10.19 37.33 -36.38
N GLU A 226 9.46 38.38 -36.75
CA GLU A 226 9.35 38.90 -38.13
C GLU A 226 9.87 40.33 -38.34
N SER A 227 10.78 40.81 -37.49
CA SER A 227 11.44 42.11 -37.65
C SER A 227 12.87 42.02 -38.20
N GLU A 228 13.19 41.01 -39.03
CA GLU A 228 14.54 40.86 -39.59
C GLU A 228 14.63 40.11 -40.94
N LYS A 229 14.14 40.74 -42.02
CA LYS A 229 14.81 40.80 -43.35
C LYS A 229 14.01 41.60 -44.38
N GLN A 230 14.65 42.61 -44.97
CA GLN A 230 14.14 43.40 -46.08
C GLN A 230 14.58 42.82 -47.43
N GLU A 231 13.66 42.89 -48.39
CA GLU A 231 13.88 43.02 -49.86
C GLU A 231 14.49 41.81 -50.61
N LYS A 232 13.73 41.24 -51.57
CA LYS A 232 13.81 41.43 -53.06
C LYS A 232 15.05 40.75 -53.69
N GLU A 233 14.98 40.02 -54.80
CA GLU A 233 14.37 40.40 -56.10
C GLU A 233 13.86 39.22 -56.97
N PHE A 234 13.22 39.58 -58.10
CA PHE A 234 12.82 38.83 -59.32
C PHE A 234 12.99 37.28 -59.38
N ALA A 235 11.98 36.43 -59.65
CA ALA A 235 10.92 36.40 -60.68
C ALA A 235 11.21 35.52 -61.94
N PHE A 236 10.63 34.31 -61.91
CA PHE A 236 9.90 33.64 -63.02
C PHE A 236 10.70 33.00 -64.21
N PRO A 237 10.07 32.16 -65.06
CA PRO A 237 9.57 30.82 -64.68
C PRO A 237 9.87 29.72 -65.75
N LEU A 238 9.55 28.44 -65.46
CA LEU A 238 8.71 27.53 -66.28
C LEU A 238 8.76 26.04 -65.83
N LYS A 239 7.86 25.24 -66.42
CA LYS A 239 7.58 23.78 -66.26
C LYS A 239 7.52 23.16 -67.69
N PRO A 240 7.36 21.83 -67.92
CA PRO A 240 7.36 20.66 -67.00
C PRO A 240 8.18 19.42 -67.53
N LEU A 241 8.00 18.27 -66.85
CA LEU A 241 7.68 16.93 -67.41
C LEU A 241 8.70 15.77 -67.28
N SER A 242 8.13 14.62 -66.87
CA SER A 242 8.53 13.19 -66.89
C SER A 242 9.86 12.73 -67.56
N SER A 243 10.53 11.65 -67.13
CA SER A 243 9.92 10.31 -67.02
C SER A 243 10.76 9.18 -66.36
N SER A 244 10.02 8.15 -65.96
CA SER A 244 10.33 6.84 -65.37
C SER A 244 11.51 5.99 -65.90
N ARG A 245 12.16 5.21 -65.00
CA ARG A 245 12.50 3.79 -65.25
C ARG A 245 12.67 2.96 -63.95
N LYS A 246 12.64 1.62 -64.04
CA LYS A 246 12.66 0.63 -62.94
C LYS A 246 13.58 -0.57 -63.29
N ARG A 247 13.96 -1.37 -62.26
CA ARG A 247 14.67 -2.69 -62.27
C ARG A 247 16.18 -2.61 -62.65
N SER A 248 17.18 -3.28 -62.06
CA SER A 248 17.36 -4.53 -61.24
C SER A 248 17.55 -5.83 -62.07
N VAL A 249 18.34 -6.86 -61.70
CA VAL A 249 18.91 -7.28 -60.38
C VAL A 249 20.09 -8.31 -60.53
N SER A 250 20.89 -8.54 -59.45
CA SER A 250 21.59 -9.81 -59.06
C SER A 250 23.12 -10.03 -59.27
N SER A 251 23.83 -10.26 -58.14
CA SER A 251 24.80 -11.34 -57.79
C SER A 251 26.07 -11.68 -58.61
N ARG A 252 27.24 -11.76 -57.91
CA ARG A 252 28.05 -13.01 -57.71
C ARG A 252 29.20 -12.88 -56.66
N ARG A 253 29.91 -13.99 -56.39
CA ARG A 253 30.97 -14.21 -55.35
C ARG A 253 32.38 -13.71 -55.80
N ILE A 254 33.46 -13.76 -55.01
CA ILE A 254 34.33 -14.96 -54.73
C ILE A 254 35.27 -14.74 -53.51
N ASP A 255 35.61 -15.86 -52.85
CA ASP A 255 36.65 -16.29 -51.85
C ASP A 255 37.95 -15.44 -51.68
N GLY A 256 38.81 -15.55 -50.63
CA GLY A 256 38.96 -16.41 -49.42
C GLY A 256 39.98 -15.76 -48.42
N VAL A 257 40.50 -16.31 -47.29
CA VAL A 257 41.36 -17.50 -47.07
C VAL A 257 41.85 -17.54 -45.57
N HIS A 258 42.04 -18.74 -44.95
CA HIS A 258 42.80 -19.04 -43.66
C HIS A 258 42.34 -18.39 -42.32
N SER A 259 42.67 -18.86 -41.08
CA SER A 259 43.03 -20.19 -40.49
C SER A 259 42.96 -20.13 -38.91
N PRO A 260 43.01 -21.25 -38.15
CA PRO A 260 42.44 -21.37 -36.77
C PRO A 260 43.46 -21.38 -35.56
N PRO A 261 43.04 -21.59 -34.28
CA PRO A 261 43.80 -21.21 -33.06
C PRO A 261 44.45 -22.38 -32.26
N PRO A 262 45.20 -22.09 -31.16
CA PRO A 262 45.69 -23.09 -30.20
C PRO A 262 44.92 -23.15 -28.86
N LYS A 263 45.13 -24.25 -28.11
CA LYS A 263 44.62 -24.52 -26.73
C LYS A 263 45.81 -24.76 -25.78
N ARG A 264 45.66 -24.57 -24.45
CA ARG A 264 45.97 -25.59 -23.40
C ARG A 264 45.79 -25.12 -21.94
N LEU A 265 45.51 -26.12 -21.10
CA LEU A 265 45.57 -26.22 -19.62
C LEU A 265 46.89 -26.95 -19.22
N PRO A 266 47.17 -27.33 -17.95
CA PRO A 266 46.71 -26.85 -16.62
C PRO A 266 47.91 -26.55 -15.66
N SER A 267 47.64 -26.24 -14.37
CA SER A 267 48.24 -26.99 -13.23
C SER A 267 47.78 -26.49 -11.84
N SER A 268 47.74 -27.41 -10.89
CA SER A 268 47.74 -27.20 -9.42
C SER A 268 48.66 -28.27 -8.82
N PRO A 269 49.22 -28.05 -7.61
CA PRO A 269 48.88 -28.98 -6.52
C PRO A 269 48.80 -28.38 -5.08
N THR A 270 48.07 -29.12 -4.23
CA THR A 270 48.25 -29.49 -2.79
C THR A 270 49.53 -29.03 -2.03
N SER A 271 49.60 -28.95 -0.68
CA SER A 271 48.78 -29.48 0.45
C SER A 271 49.08 -28.67 1.77
N HIS A 272 48.92 -29.05 3.05
CA HIS A 272 48.48 -30.27 3.80
C HIS A 272 48.08 -29.90 5.26
N ASN A 273 47.05 -30.56 5.85
CA ASN A 273 46.77 -30.73 7.31
C ASN A 273 46.50 -29.44 8.13
N GLY A 274 45.88 -29.42 9.32
CA GLY A 274 45.27 -30.43 10.23
C GLY A 274 44.81 -29.68 11.51
N ASP A 275 44.05 -30.19 12.49
CA ASP A 275 43.34 -31.47 12.73
C ASP A 275 42.24 -31.15 13.82
N LYS A 276 41.10 -31.88 13.95
CA LYS A 276 40.80 -32.96 14.94
C LYS A 276 41.21 -32.65 16.41
N GLN A 277 40.41 -32.90 17.48
CA GLN A 277 39.20 -33.71 17.76
C GLN A 277 38.33 -33.05 18.88
N ASP A 278 37.18 -33.51 19.39
CA ASP A 278 35.92 -34.15 18.90
C ASP A 278 34.91 -34.21 20.12
N LEU A 279 33.62 -34.57 19.92
CA LEU A 279 32.58 -34.91 20.97
C LEU A 279 32.03 -33.74 21.84
N GLU A 280 30.82 -33.74 22.47
CA GLU A 280 29.67 -34.69 22.49
C GLU A 280 28.27 -33.99 22.65
N VAL A 281 27.21 -34.75 22.98
CA VAL A 281 25.75 -34.49 22.77
C VAL A 281 25.04 -33.81 23.98
N SER A 282 23.80 -33.32 23.76
CA SER A 282 22.74 -32.99 24.75
C SER A 282 22.70 -31.53 25.26
N SER A 283 21.58 -30.93 25.70
CA SER A 283 20.13 -31.07 25.41
C SER A 283 19.34 -29.95 26.16
N GLU A 284 18.03 -29.85 25.91
CA GLU A 284 17.00 -29.14 26.73
C GLU A 284 16.92 -27.59 26.68
N PHE A 285 15.69 -27.12 26.42
CA PHE A 285 15.21 -25.76 26.67
C PHE A 285 14.65 -25.66 28.10
N THR A 286 14.86 -24.55 28.80
CA THR A 286 13.79 -23.98 29.66
C THR A 286 13.98 -22.47 29.87
N SER A 287 12.88 -21.77 30.12
CA SER A 287 12.80 -20.31 30.26
C SER A 287 12.78 -19.86 31.73
N CYS A 288 13.37 -18.69 32.05
CA CYS A 288 12.58 -17.49 32.39
C CYS A 288 13.40 -16.27 32.85
N SER A 289 12.96 -15.10 32.38
CA SER A 289 12.76 -13.85 33.14
C SER A 289 13.79 -13.40 34.20
N SER A 290 14.51 -12.32 33.90
CA SER A 290 14.55 -11.13 34.78
C SER A 290 15.04 -9.89 34.01
N ALA A 291 14.48 -8.72 34.35
CA ALA A 291 14.88 -7.45 33.76
C ALA A 291 15.88 -6.72 34.69
N THR A 292 16.93 -6.15 34.13
CA THR A 292 17.78 -5.16 34.80
C THR A 292 18.05 -3.98 33.90
N ASN A 293 17.66 -2.78 34.33
CA ASN A 293 18.00 -1.53 33.65
C ASN A 293 19.52 -1.38 33.55
N ASN A 294 20.02 -0.91 32.41
CA ASN A 294 21.30 -0.21 32.35
C ASN A 294 21.19 0.98 31.40
N VAL A 295 21.41 2.18 31.95
CA VAL A 295 21.42 3.44 31.21
C VAL A 295 22.80 3.61 30.59
N ILE A 296 22.86 3.92 29.29
CA ILE A 296 24.09 4.35 28.61
C ILE A 296 23.85 5.75 28.04
N SER A 297 24.79 6.66 28.34
CA SER A 297 24.69 8.09 28.04
C SER A 297 24.98 8.43 26.57
N PRO A 298 24.41 9.52 26.02
CA PRO A 298 24.49 9.84 24.59
C PRO A 298 25.80 10.55 24.22
N SER A 299 26.83 9.80 23.81
CA SER A 299 28.08 10.39 23.28
C SER A 299 28.78 9.51 22.21
N SER A 300 28.05 9.09 21.16
CA SER A 300 28.62 8.38 19.99
C SER A 300 27.79 8.52 18.69
N ILE A 301 27.02 9.61 18.53
CA ILE A 301 26.23 9.88 17.29
C ILE A 301 26.53 11.29 16.77
N GLU A 302 27.82 11.54 16.48
CA GLU A 302 28.33 12.86 16.09
C GLU A 302 29.35 12.78 14.93
N THR A 303 29.19 11.79 14.04
CA THR A 303 30.07 11.60 12.87
C THR A 303 29.31 11.24 11.58
N LEU A 304 27.97 11.40 11.58
CA LEU A 304 27.09 11.22 10.40
C LEU A 304 26.01 12.33 10.30
N LYS A 305 26.34 13.56 10.71
CA LYS A 305 25.41 14.72 10.67
C LYS A 305 25.74 15.80 9.62
N GLU A 306 26.85 15.71 8.92
CA GLU A 306 27.27 16.72 7.91
C GLU A 306 26.93 16.34 6.45
N ALA A 307 26.22 15.22 6.24
CA ALA A 307 25.95 14.66 4.91
C ALA A 307 24.54 14.95 4.33
N THR A 308 23.68 15.69 5.04
CA THR A 308 22.27 15.87 4.68
C THR A 308 21.86 17.34 4.50
N GLY A 309 22.59 18.06 3.64
CA GLY A 309 22.23 19.41 3.19
C GLY A 309 21.39 19.38 1.90
N TYR A 310 20.11 19.01 1.98
CA TYR A 310 19.18 19.16 0.84
C TYR A 310 17.84 19.74 1.27
N GLY A 311 17.57 20.98 0.84
CA GLY A 311 16.25 21.59 0.89
C GLY A 311 15.34 21.09 -0.24
N ILE A 312 14.06 21.43 -0.15
CA ILE A 312 13.06 21.13 -1.19
C ILE A 312 13.40 21.94 -2.45
N SER A 313 13.92 21.27 -3.47
CA SER A 313 14.17 21.87 -4.77
C SER A 313 12.89 21.93 -5.59
N TYR A 314 12.37 23.13 -5.81
CA TYR A 314 11.56 23.41 -6.98
C TYR A 314 12.52 23.54 -8.18
N TYR A 315 12.23 22.86 -9.28
CA TYR A 315 13.15 22.76 -10.41
C TYR A 315 13.36 24.12 -11.10
N GLU A 316 14.63 24.54 -11.15
CA GLU A 316 15.09 25.71 -11.89
C GLU A 316 15.46 25.28 -13.33
N GLU A 317 14.91 25.96 -14.34
CA GLU A 317 15.17 25.59 -15.74
C GLU A 317 16.54 26.07 -16.22
N SER A 318 17.17 25.29 -17.11
CA SER A 318 18.28 25.77 -17.94
C SER A 318 18.23 25.12 -19.33
N PRO A 319 18.41 25.88 -20.43
CA PRO A 319 17.99 25.43 -21.76
C PRO A 319 19.09 24.69 -22.54
N GLY A 320 18.73 23.58 -23.20
CA GLY A 320 19.64 22.92 -24.15
C GLY A 320 19.04 21.73 -24.90
N VAL A 321 19.15 21.77 -26.24
CA VAL A 321 18.98 20.64 -27.19
C VAL A 321 17.63 19.90 -27.12
N GLY A 322 16.71 20.25 -28.03
CA GLY A 322 15.38 19.63 -28.10
C GLY A 322 15.33 18.27 -28.77
N CYS A 323 14.52 17.36 -28.20
CA CYS A 323 13.99 16.18 -28.87
C CYS A 323 12.45 16.23 -28.84
N ASN A 324 11.81 16.46 -29.98
CA ASN A 324 10.35 16.55 -30.08
C ASN A 324 9.70 15.16 -29.89
N SER A 325 9.45 14.77 -28.64
CA SER A 325 8.75 13.52 -28.28
C SER A 325 8.08 13.64 -26.90
N ASN A 326 7.10 14.55 -26.81
CA ASN A 326 6.37 14.89 -25.57
C ASN A 326 5.55 13.73 -24.96
N SER A 327 5.52 12.56 -25.62
CA SER A 327 4.91 11.33 -25.11
C SER A 327 5.79 10.57 -24.11
N SER A 328 7.11 10.53 -24.32
CA SER A 328 8.00 9.57 -23.62
C SER A 328 7.99 9.71 -22.08
N TRP A 329 8.18 10.94 -21.58
CA TRP A 329 8.32 11.18 -20.15
C TRP A 329 7.01 11.00 -19.36
N ARG A 330 5.86 11.35 -19.94
CA ARG A 330 4.54 11.15 -19.30
C ARG A 330 4.04 9.71 -19.36
N GLN A 331 4.42 8.96 -20.41
CA GLN A 331 4.10 7.53 -20.50
C GLN A 331 4.87 6.70 -19.45
N THR A 332 6.10 7.13 -19.11
CA THR A 332 7.06 6.36 -18.31
C THR A 332 7.03 6.70 -16.81
N MET A 333 6.22 7.67 -16.37
CA MET A 333 6.03 8.02 -14.96
C MET A 333 4.55 8.27 -14.65
N GLN A 334 3.84 7.22 -14.22
CA GLN A 334 2.59 7.41 -13.48
C GLN A 334 2.92 7.69 -12.01
N PRO A 335 2.19 8.60 -11.34
CA PRO A 335 2.47 8.95 -9.96
C PRO A 335 2.17 7.76 -9.05
N ILE A 336 3.11 7.45 -8.17
CA ILE A 336 2.88 6.60 -7.00
C ILE A 336 1.93 7.37 -6.07
N ILE A 337 0.86 6.74 -5.58
CA ILE A 337 -0.19 7.40 -4.79
C ILE A 337 -0.21 6.93 -3.33
N VAL A 338 -0.47 7.84 -2.40
CA VAL A 338 -0.55 7.57 -0.94
C VAL A 338 -1.73 6.66 -0.56
N GLY A 339 -2.62 6.37 -1.51
CA GLY A 339 -3.90 5.69 -1.26
C GLY A 339 -4.93 6.64 -0.64
N THR A 340 -6.16 6.16 -0.50
CA THR A 340 -7.23 6.90 0.19
C THR A 340 -7.85 6.04 1.29
N HIS A 341 -8.19 6.66 2.41
CA HIS A 341 -8.86 5.96 3.50
C HIS A 341 -10.38 6.17 3.40
N LYS A 342 -11.06 5.23 2.76
CA LYS A 342 -12.52 5.20 2.66
C LYS A 342 -13.01 3.76 2.66
N LEU A 343 -13.89 3.43 3.60
CA LEU A 343 -14.41 2.07 3.74
C LEU A 343 -15.71 1.88 2.93
N PHE A 344 -16.46 2.95 2.68
CA PHE A 344 -17.69 2.91 1.88
C PHE A 344 -17.79 4.08 0.86
N PRO A 345 -18.04 3.81 -0.45
CA PRO A 345 -18.05 2.49 -1.08
C PRO A 345 -16.66 1.84 -1.03
N LEU A 346 -16.62 0.53 -0.82
CA LEU A 346 -15.38 -0.21 -0.61
C LEU A 346 -14.58 -0.36 -1.91
N SER A 347 -13.41 0.27 -2.00
CA SER A 347 -12.52 0.13 -3.17
C SER A 347 -11.83 -1.23 -3.20
N ILE A 348 -11.32 -1.63 -4.37
CA ILE A 348 -10.60 -2.90 -4.58
C ILE A 348 -9.28 -2.88 -3.80
N GLU A 349 -8.62 -1.73 -3.75
CA GLU A 349 -7.38 -1.50 -3.00
C GLU A 349 -7.64 -1.59 -1.48
N MET A 350 -8.68 -0.92 -0.97
CA MET A 350 -9.05 -0.99 0.45
C MET A 350 -9.46 -2.40 0.87
N GLU A 351 -10.20 -3.14 0.03
CA GLU A 351 -10.56 -4.52 0.33
C GLU A 351 -9.34 -5.42 0.47
N GLN A 352 -8.35 -5.29 -0.43
CA GLN A 352 -7.08 -6.03 -0.31
C GLN A 352 -6.34 -5.70 1.00
N ARG A 353 -6.27 -4.41 1.38
CA ARG A 353 -5.64 -3.97 2.64
C ARG A 353 -6.31 -4.60 3.87
N LEU A 354 -7.64 -4.57 3.92
CA LEU A 354 -8.42 -5.16 5.01
C LEU A 354 -8.30 -6.70 5.09
N ILE A 355 -8.09 -7.37 3.96
CA ILE A 355 -7.77 -8.81 3.93
C ILE A 355 -6.33 -9.08 4.41
N LEU A 356 -5.36 -8.23 4.04
CA LEU A 356 -3.97 -8.31 4.51
C LEU A 356 -3.86 -8.07 6.03
N HIS A 357 -4.72 -7.24 6.61
CA HIS A 357 -4.82 -7.05 8.07
C HIS A 357 -5.18 -8.36 8.81
N TYR A 358 -5.95 -9.25 8.19
CA TYR A 358 -6.24 -10.60 8.73
C TYR A 358 -5.09 -11.57 8.51
N LEU A 359 -4.53 -11.59 7.29
CA LEU A 359 -3.51 -12.56 6.89
C LEU A 359 -2.17 -12.37 7.61
N GLY A 360 -1.78 -11.13 7.97
CA GLY A 360 -0.56 -10.84 8.73
C GLY A 360 -0.45 -11.66 10.03
N PRO A 361 -1.21 -11.31 11.08
CA PRO A 361 -1.10 -11.96 12.39
C PRO A 361 -1.50 -13.45 12.36
N THR A 362 -2.43 -13.86 11.49
CA THR A 362 -2.73 -15.30 11.34
C THR A 362 -1.56 -16.08 10.73
N SER A 363 -0.71 -15.45 9.90
CA SER A 363 0.44 -16.13 9.29
C SER A 363 1.64 -16.29 10.21
N GLU A 364 1.75 -15.50 11.27
CA GLU A 364 2.83 -15.65 12.27
C GLU A 364 2.70 -16.98 13.04
N TYR A 365 1.48 -17.50 13.19
CA TYR A 365 1.20 -18.76 13.87
C TYR A 365 1.63 -19.99 13.04
N GLN A 366 2.55 -20.78 13.59
CA GLN A 366 3.30 -21.82 12.86
C GLN A 366 2.43 -22.87 12.15
N ASP A 367 1.33 -23.34 12.73
CA ASP A 367 0.52 -24.39 12.09
C ASP A 367 -0.18 -23.89 10.82
N ASN A 368 -0.48 -22.58 10.72
CA ASN A 368 -1.14 -22.00 9.56
C ASN A 368 -0.23 -21.97 8.32
N LEU A 369 1.10 -22.04 8.50
CA LEU A 369 2.10 -22.01 7.44
C LEU A 369 1.87 -23.09 6.36
N SER A 370 1.39 -24.29 6.74
CA SER A 370 1.14 -25.37 5.79
C SER A 370 0.04 -24.97 4.79
N ILE A 371 -1.06 -24.43 5.30
CA ILE A 371 -2.24 -23.99 4.54
C ILE A 371 -1.88 -22.77 3.67
N VAL A 372 -1.12 -21.82 4.22
CA VAL A 372 -0.63 -20.64 3.50
C VAL A 372 0.23 -21.03 2.28
N LEU A 373 1.10 -22.02 2.43
CA LEU A 373 1.93 -22.53 1.33
C LEU A 373 1.11 -23.35 0.32
N GLU A 374 0.22 -24.23 0.80
CA GLU A 374 -0.68 -25.05 -0.05
C GLU A 374 -1.56 -24.17 -0.94
N HIS A 375 -2.06 -23.05 -0.42
CA HIS A 375 -2.84 -22.09 -1.19
C HIS A 375 -2.01 -21.08 -1.98
N HIS A 376 -0.71 -21.33 -2.21
CA HIS A 376 0.18 -20.52 -3.06
C HIS A 376 0.34 -19.05 -2.62
N ALA A 377 0.39 -18.76 -1.32
CA ALA A 377 0.57 -17.37 -0.85
C ALA A 377 1.84 -16.68 -1.40
N LEU A 378 2.89 -17.46 -1.71
CA LEU A 378 4.12 -16.97 -2.32
C LEU A 378 3.86 -16.26 -3.66
N ASP A 379 3.06 -16.87 -4.55
CA ASP A 379 2.72 -16.29 -5.85
C ASP A 379 1.94 -14.98 -5.69
N VAL A 380 1.09 -14.89 -4.66
CA VAL A 380 0.31 -13.69 -4.34
C VAL A 380 1.24 -12.54 -3.92
N VAL A 381 2.14 -12.77 -2.95
CA VAL A 381 3.04 -11.70 -2.48
C VAL A 381 4.08 -11.30 -3.52
N LEU A 382 4.56 -12.24 -4.34
CA LEU A 382 5.45 -11.93 -5.47
C LEU A 382 4.74 -11.15 -6.57
N SER A 383 3.40 -11.18 -6.65
CA SER A 383 2.61 -10.37 -7.57
C SER A 383 2.46 -8.92 -7.10
N TYR A 384 2.30 -8.65 -5.79
CA TYR A 384 2.38 -7.28 -5.25
C TYR A 384 3.76 -6.65 -5.49
N LEU A 385 4.83 -7.46 -5.38
CA LEU A 385 6.19 -7.09 -5.75
C LEU A 385 6.51 -7.22 -7.25
N ALA A 386 5.50 -7.20 -8.13
CA ALA A 386 5.73 -7.18 -9.58
C ALA A 386 6.04 -5.76 -10.07
N VAL A 387 7.09 -5.66 -10.89
CA VAL A 387 7.51 -4.43 -11.56
C VAL A 387 7.22 -4.60 -13.04
N ASP A 388 6.48 -3.65 -13.63
CA ASP A 388 6.30 -3.54 -15.07
C ASP A 388 7.15 -2.38 -15.60
N GLY A 389 8.03 -2.68 -16.55
CA GLY A 389 9.10 -1.79 -17.00
C GLY A 389 9.97 -1.27 -15.85
N TYR A 390 9.67 -0.06 -15.39
CA TYR A 390 10.37 0.66 -14.32
C TYR A 390 9.47 1.01 -13.10
N GLN A 391 8.20 0.60 -13.09
CA GLN A 391 7.22 0.97 -12.05
C GLN A 391 6.68 -0.28 -11.35
N HIS A 392 6.28 -0.14 -10.09
CA HIS A 392 5.54 -1.20 -9.39
C HIS A 392 4.11 -1.26 -9.94
N THR A 393 3.62 -2.48 -10.10
CA THR A 393 2.25 -2.76 -10.55
C THR A 393 1.20 -2.33 -9.50
N CYS A 394 1.54 -2.48 -8.21
CA CYS A 394 0.83 -1.81 -7.11
C CYS A 394 1.20 -0.32 -7.06
N ARG A 395 0.25 0.55 -7.45
CA ARG A 395 0.41 2.02 -7.46
C ARG A 395 0.15 2.67 -6.10
N ASP A 396 -0.65 2.01 -5.26
CA ASP A 396 -0.98 2.45 -3.90
C ASP A 396 0.14 2.06 -2.92
N ILE A 397 0.73 3.06 -2.26
CA ILE A 397 1.84 2.88 -1.31
C ILE A 397 1.40 2.08 -0.09
N ARG A 398 0.17 2.28 0.41
CA ARG A 398 -0.33 1.66 1.64
C ARG A 398 -0.69 0.21 1.39
N LEU A 399 -1.30 -0.11 0.24
CA LEU A 399 -1.48 -1.50 -0.18
C LEU A 399 -0.13 -2.23 -0.36
N LEU A 400 0.87 -1.58 -0.96
CA LEU A 400 2.21 -2.17 -1.08
C LEU A 400 2.86 -2.36 0.31
N PHE A 401 2.72 -1.39 1.21
CA PHE A 401 3.20 -1.49 2.60
C PHE A 401 2.53 -2.64 3.37
N ASP A 402 1.20 -2.73 3.32
CA ASP A 402 0.44 -3.80 4.00
C ASP A 402 0.79 -5.19 3.43
N ALA A 403 1.06 -5.27 2.12
CA ALA A 403 1.57 -6.48 1.48
C ALA A 403 3.01 -6.83 1.92
N ILE A 404 3.89 -5.85 2.12
CA ILE A 404 5.24 -6.08 2.65
C ILE A 404 5.18 -6.50 4.13
N ARG A 405 4.29 -5.92 4.95
CA ARG A 405 4.06 -6.35 6.33
C ARG A 405 3.60 -7.82 6.39
N TYR A 406 2.77 -8.25 5.44
CA TYR A 406 2.41 -9.67 5.26
C TYR A 406 3.59 -10.54 4.80
N ILE A 407 4.47 -10.04 3.92
CA ILE A 407 5.72 -10.74 3.60
C ILE A 407 6.61 -10.89 4.84
N SER A 408 6.77 -9.86 5.67
CA SER A 408 7.63 -9.91 6.86
C SER A 408 7.12 -10.91 7.91
N SER A 409 5.81 -10.95 8.16
CA SER A 409 5.17 -11.96 9.03
C SER A 409 5.29 -13.39 8.48
N LEU A 410 5.40 -13.57 7.16
CA LEU A 410 5.72 -14.86 6.54
C LEU A 410 7.22 -15.22 6.58
N LEU A 411 8.11 -14.23 6.47
CA LEU A 411 9.56 -14.44 6.42
C LEU A 411 10.17 -14.94 7.74
N ILE A 412 9.47 -14.83 8.86
CA ILE A 412 9.87 -15.48 10.13
C ILE A 412 9.96 -17.01 9.95
N HIS A 413 9.16 -17.57 9.03
CA HIS A 413 9.12 -19.01 8.79
C HIS A 413 10.21 -19.44 7.83
N ARG A 414 11.23 -20.14 8.35
CA ARG A 414 12.36 -20.66 7.57
C ARG A 414 11.97 -21.33 6.25
N LYS A 415 10.87 -22.11 6.22
CA LYS A 415 10.41 -22.77 4.97
C LYS A 415 10.00 -21.74 3.91
N PHE A 416 9.14 -20.78 4.28
CA PHE A 416 8.71 -19.72 3.38
C PHE A 416 9.89 -18.85 2.91
N ALA A 417 10.80 -18.49 3.82
CA ALA A 417 11.98 -17.72 3.49
C ALA A 417 12.88 -18.40 2.43
N TRP A 418 13.06 -19.73 2.49
CA TRP A 418 13.79 -20.46 1.45
C TRP A 418 13.09 -20.40 0.08
N GLU A 419 11.78 -20.64 0.03
CA GLU A 419 11.01 -20.58 -1.22
C GLU A 419 11.00 -19.15 -1.81
N PHE A 420 10.86 -18.12 -0.96
CA PHE A 420 10.93 -16.70 -1.34
C PHE A 420 12.31 -16.30 -1.89
N ILE A 421 13.41 -16.79 -1.30
CA ILE A 421 14.77 -16.59 -1.82
C ILE A 421 14.94 -17.28 -3.18
N SER A 422 14.48 -18.53 -3.32
CA SER A 422 14.52 -19.28 -4.59
C SER A 422 13.72 -18.59 -5.70
N ALA A 423 12.59 -17.95 -5.37
CA ALA A 423 11.75 -17.20 -6.30
C ALA A 423 12.23 -15.75 -6.58
N GLN A 424 13.46 -15.40 -6.18
CA GLN A 424 14.06 -14.07 -6.33
C GLN A 424 13.29 -12.92 -5.62
N GLY A 425 12.61 -13.23 -4.52
CA GLY A 425 11.84 -12.26 -3.74
C GLY A 425 12.67 -11.09 -3.20
N ILE A 426 13.92 -11.34 -2.77
CA ILE A 426 14.85 -10.29 -2.31
C ILE A 426 15.18 -9.32 -3.47
N GLN A 427 15.41 -9.83 -4.67
CA GLN A 427 15.69 -9.02 -5.87
C GLN A 427 14.47 -8.25 -6.36
N LYS A 428 13.26 -8.62 -5.92
CA LYS A 428 12.02 -7.84 -6.11
C LYS A 428 11.88 -6.76 -5.03
N LEU A 429 12.09 -7.07 -3.75
CA LEU A 429 12.10 -6.10 -2.65
C LEU A 429 13.11 -4.97 -2.88
N LEU A 430 14.33 -5.30 -3.33
CA LEU A 430 15.39 -4.31 -3.62
C LEU A 430 15.08 -3.38 -4.81
N LYS A 431 13.99 -3.61 -5.55
CA LYS A 431 13.48 -2.72 -6.61
C LYS A 431 12.39 -1.76 -6.11
N ILE A 432 11.95 -1.86 -4.85
CA ILE A 432 11.03 -0.89 -4.25
C ILE A 432 11.66 0.50 -4.29
N ASN A 433 10.87 1.52 -4.65
CA ASN A 433 11.35 2.89 -4.72
C ASN A 433 11.86 3.32 -3.33
N ARG A 434 13.13 3.69 -3.24
CA ARG A 434 13.81 4.09 -1.99
C ARG A 434 13.26 5.37 -1.35
N GLN A 435 12.36 6.08 -2.02
CA GLN A 435 11.66 7.26 -1.50
C GLN A 435 10.18 6.97 -1.15
N SER A 436 9.72 5.72 -1.28
CA SER A 436 8.35 5.31 -0.91
C SER A 436 8.26 4.94 0.56
N LEU A 437 7.14 5.27 1.21
CA LEU A 437 6.79 4.85 2.58
C LEU A 437 6.84 3.31 2.74
N ALA A 438 6.59 2.58 1.65
CA ALA A 438 6.68 1.13 1.60
C ALA A 438 8.10 0.59 1.89
N LEU A 439 9.17 1.39 1.70
CA LEU A 439 10.53 0.98 2.06
C LEU A 439 10.70 0.79 3.58
N THR A 440 9.94 1.51 4.41
CA THR A 440 10.08 1.41 5.88
C THR A 440 9.85 -0.02 6.36
N ALA A 441 8.86 -0.72 5.80
CA ALA A 441 8.59 -2.14 6.09
C ALA A 441 9.59 -3.13 5.45
N VAL A 442 10.52 -2.66 4.61
CA VAL A 442 11.64 -3.47 4.05
C VAL A 442 12.90 -3.32 4.90
N ALA A 443 12.93 -2.33 5.81
CA ALA A 443 14.03 -2.08 6.74
C ALA A 443 13.80 -2.68 8.14
N THR A 444 12.64 -3.32 8.35
CA THR A 444 12.22 -4.01 9.59
C THR A 444 12.04 -5.50 9.35
#